data_AF-A0AAD5RP00-F1
#
_entry.id   AF-A0AAD5RP00-F1
#
_cell.length_a   1.000
_cell.length_b   1.000
_cell.length_c   1.000
_cell.angle_alpha   90.00
_cell.angle_beta   90.00
_cell.angle_gamma   90.00
#
_symmetry.space_group_name_H-M   'P 1'
#
loop_
_entity.id
_entity.type
_entity.pdbx_description
1 polymer ?
#
loop_
_entity_poly.entity_id
_entity_poly.type
_entity_poly.pdbx_seq_one_letter_code
_entity_poly.pdbx_strand_id
1 'polypeptide(L)'
;MTIALPEFPSSAAFDAMNATFEASDADRQEAKNQGKAVFQFNLKNASGVEHSWSLDLEKEGKVFDGPHKKPTVTLSLTDENFGKLVEGKANAQKLFMGGKLKVKGDVMKATKLTPILDKAKVKAKL
;
A
#
# COMPACT_ATOMS: atom_id res chain seq x y z
N MET A 1 16.71 4.92 -2.50
CA MET A 1 17.08 3.50 -2.69
C MET A 1 15.79 2.73 -2.91
N THR A 2 15.76 1.83 -3.88
CA THR A 2 14.56 1.04 -4.21
C THR A 2 14.25 0.04 -3.10
N ILE A 3 12.97 -0.11 -2.78
CA ILE A 3 12.42 -1.16 -1.91
C ILE A 3 11.54 -2.15 -2.70
N ALA A 4 11.51 -2.00 -4.03
CA ALA A 4 10.84 -2.94 -4.91
C ALA A 4 11.69 -4.21 -5.08
N LEU A 5 11.01 -5.34 -5.15
CA LEU A 5 11.60 -6.67 -5.33
C LEU A 5 11.16 -7.25 -6.68
N PRO A 6 12.08 -7.76 -7.52
CA PRO A 6 11.75 -8.30 -8.85
C PRO A 6 10.71 -9.43 -8.83
N GLU A 7 10.72 -10.25 -7.79
CA GLU A 7 9.77 -11.36 -7.58
C GLU A 7 8.38 -10.91 -7.09
N PHE A 8 8.22 -9.60 -6.83
CA PHE A 8 6.97 -8.91 -6.55
C PHE A 8 6.82 -7.71 -7.49
N PRO A 9 6.46 -7.88 -8.78
CA PRO A 9 6.40 -6.78 -9.75
C PRO A 9 5.54 -5.59 -9.29
N SER A 10 4.49 -5.85 -8.51
CA SER A 10 3.62 -4.80 -7.99
C SER A 10 4.28 -3.92 -6.91
N SER A 11 5.40 -4.36 -6.33
CA SER A 11 6.16 -3.62 -5.31
C SER A 11 6.78 -2.32 -5.83
N ALA A 12 6.90 -2.13 -7.15
CA ALA A 12 7.28 -0.84 -7.76
C ALA A 12 6.33 0.30 -7.35
N ALA A 13 5.08 -0.02 -6.97
CA ALA A 13 4.14 0.94 -6.41
C ALA A 13 4.64 1.58 -5.10
N PHE A 14 5.40 0.85 -4.29
CA PHE A 14 5.96 1.36 -3.03
C PHE A 14 7.06 2.39 -3.27
N ASP A 15 7.90 2.16 -4.28
CA ASP A 15 8.88 3.16 -4.72
C ASP A 15 8.19 4.42 -5.27
N ALA A 16 7.15 4.26 -6.09
CA ALA A 16 6.39 5.39 -6.62
C ALA A 16 5.73 6.24 -5.51
N MET A 17 5.22 5.60 -4.46
CA MET A 17 4.69 6.32 -3.28
C MET A 17 5.79 7.09 -2.56
N ASN A 18 6.94 6.47 -2.31
CA ASN A 18 8.09 7.17 -1.70
C ASN A 18 8.55 8.35 -2.55
N ALA A 19 8.69 8.17 -3.86
CA ALA A 19 9.06 9.25 -4.77
C ALA A 19 8.03 10.41 -4.74
N THR A 20 6.73 10.10 -4.66
CA THR A 20 5.68 11.12 -4.52
C THR A 20 5.83 11.91 -3.22
N PHE A 21 6.09 11.23 -2.11
CA PHE A 21 6.26 11.86 -0.79
C PHE A 21 7.55 12.66 -0.66
N GLU A 22 8.61 12.26 -1.36
CA GLU A 22 9.88 12.99 -1.44
C GLU A 22 9.76 14.23 -2.34
N ALA A 23 9.05 14.13 -3.46
CA ALA A 23 8.86 15.23 -4.40
C ALA A 23 7.91 16.33 -3.88
N SER A 24 7.02 16.02 -2.94
CA SER A 24 6.00 16.95 -2.47
C SER A 24 5.63 16.73 -1.01
N ASP A 25 6.09 17.63 -0.14
CA ASP A 25 5.68 17.61 1.27
C ASP A 25 4.18 17.83 1.43
N ALA A 26 3.55 18.64 0.57
CA ALA A 26 2.10 18.87 0.62
C ALA A 26 1.31 17.56 0.42
N ASP A 27 1.68 16.74 -0.57
CA ASP A 27 1.02 15.44 -0.77
C ASP A 27 1.34 14.47 0.37
N ARG A 28 2.57 14.49 0.88
CA ARG A 28 2.95 13.69 2.06
C ARG A 28 2.12 14.05 3.28
N GLN A 29 1.96 15.34 3.60
CA GLN A 29 1.13 15.79 4.72
C GLN A 29 -0.33 15.47 4.51
N GLU A 30 -0.85 15.62 3.29
CA GLU A 30 -2.23 15.24 2.97
C GLU A 30 -2.46 13.74 3.18
N ALA A 31 -1.57 12.88 2.68
CA ALA A 31 -1.64 11.44 2.87
C ALA A 31 -1.59 11.08 4.37
N LYS A 32 -0.69 11.71 5.14
CA LYS A 32 -0.63 11.55 6.60
C LYS A 32 -1.94 11.96 7.28
N ASN A 33 -2.50 13.10 6.90
CA ASN A 33 -3.75 13.61 7.47
C ASN A 33 -4.97 12.75 7.14
N GLN A 34 -5.00 12.15 5.95
CA GLN A 34 -6.06 11.24 5.52
C GLN A 34 -5.94 9.85 6.14
N GLY A 35 -4.71 9.31 6.21
CA GLY A 35 -4.43 7.95 6.66
C GLY A 35 -4.41 7.81 8.18
N LYS A 36 -3.60 8.62 8.87
CA LYS A 36 -3.37 8.59 10.33
C LYS A 36 -3.24 7.17 10.89
N ALA A 37 -2.50 6.31 10.20
CA ALA A 37 -2.33 4.90 10.50
C ALA A 37 -1.03 4.37 9.92
N VAL A 38 -0.61 3.22 10.44
CA VAL A 38 0.41 2.38 9.81
C VAL A 38 -0.27 1.23 9.08
N PHE A 39 -0.06 1.14 7.77
CA PHE A 39 -0.60 0.11 6.90
C PHE A 39 0.49 -0.89 6.55
N GLN A 40 0.32 -2.16 6.92
CA GLN A 40 1.20 -3.23 6.47
C GLN A 40 0.55 -4.00 5.33
N PHE A 41 1.33 -4.27 4.29
CA PHE A 41 0.96 -5.05 3.12
C PHE A 41 1.71 -6.37 3.17
N ASN A 42 1.00 -7.47 3.35
CA ASN A 42 1.55 -8.82 3.20
C ASN A 42 1.18 -9.31 1.81
N LEU A 43 2.15 -9.37 0.91
CA LEU A 43 1.94 -9.85 -0.45
C LEU A 43 2.42 -11.29 -0.58
N LYS A 44 1.68 -12.09 -1.34
CA LYS A 44 2.07 -13.43 -1.77
C LYS A 44 2.21 -13.48 -3.28
N ASN A 45 3.37 -13.90 -3.79
CA ASN A 45 3.56 -14.05 -5.23
C ASN A 45 3.09 -15.43 -5.74
N ALA A 46 3.16 -15.64 -7.05
CA ALA A 46 2.68 -16.87 -7.70
C ALA A 46 3.46 -18.13 -7.26
N SER A 47 4.73 -17.98 -6.89
CA SER A 47 5.59 -19.06 -6.37
C SER A 47 5.33 -19.37 -4.88
N GLY A 48 4.42 -18.63 -4.24
CA GLY A 48 4.05 -18.81 -2.85
C GLY A 48 4.96 -18.12 -1.83
N VAL A 49 5.94 -17.33 -2.30
CA VAL A 49 6.78 -16.50 -1.43
C VAL A 49 5.94 -15.35 -0.86
N GLU A 50 6.12 -15.09 0.43
CA GLU A 50 5.45 -14.00 1.13
C GLU A 50 6.47 -12.94 1.52
N HIS A 51 6.14 -11.67 1.28
CA HIS A 51 6.94 -10.53 1.72
C HIS A 51 6.04 -9.41 2.23
N SER A 52 6.60 -8.55 3.08
CA SER A 52 5.83 -7.46 3.69
C SER A 52 6.46 -6.10 3.42
N TRP A 53 5.61 -5.11 3.23
CA TRP A 53 5.97 -3.69 3.25
C TRP A 53 5.09 -2.96 4.25
N SER A 54 5.56 -1.81 4.74
CA SER A 54 4.77 -0.97 5.64
C SER A 54 4.78 0.48 5.22
N LEU A 55 3.61 1.11 5.24
CA LEU A 55 3.39 2.53 4.99
C LEU A 55 3.03 3.19 6.31
N ASP A 56 3.92 4.02 6.84
CA ASP A 56 3.67 4.83 8.03
C ASP A 56 3.11 6.19 7.63
N LEU A 57 1.80 6.38 7.79
CA LEU A 57 1.13 7.68 7.66
C LEU A 57 0.77 8.29 9.01
N GLU A 58 1.17 7.67 10.11
CA GLU A 58 1.00 8.20 11.46
C GLU A 58 2.15 9.17 11.81
N LYS A 59 3.38 8.85 11.40
CA LYS A 59 4.58 9.64 11.76
C LYS A 59 5.40 10.04 10.54
N GLU A 60 5.93 9.08 9.80
CA GLU A 60 6.99 9.36 8.83
C GLU A 60 6.48 9.84 7.47
N GLY A 61 5.29 9.40 7.05
CA GLY A 61 4.81 9.63 5.68
C GLY A 61 5.68 8.91 4.66
N LYS A 62 6.01 7.64 4.93
CA LYS A 62 7.01 6.87 4.18
C LYS A 62 6.64 5.39 4.11
N VAL A 63 7.04 4.75 3.02
CA VAL A 63 7.01 3.30 2.86
C VAL A 63 8.36 2.68 3.20
N PHE A 64 8.33 1.58 3.93
CA PHE A 64 9.47 0.77 4.32
C PHE A 64 9.38 -0.63 3.74
N ASP A 65 10.55 -1.18 3.43
CA ASP A 65 10.72 -2.61 3.24
C ASP A 65 10.59 -3.33 4.59
N GLY A 66 9.72 -4.33 4.65
CA GLY A 66 9.50 -5.14 5.84
C GLY A 66 8.23 -4.80 6.64
N PRO A 67 7.90 -5.68 7.60
CA PRO A 67 6.74 -5.52 8.47
C PRO A 67 6.94 -4.40 9.49
N HIS A 68 5.84 -3.84 9.98
CA HIS A 68 5.87 -2.90 11.10
C HIS A 68 5.65 -3.63 12.42
N LYS A 69 6.28 -3.17 13.52
CA LYS A 69 6.13 -3.80 14.85
C LYS A 69 4.69 -3.71 15.38
N LYS A 70 3.98 -2.64 15.05
CA LYS A 70 2.62 -2.35 15.50
C LYS A 70 1.79 -1.78 14.35
N PRO A 71 1.40 -2.57 13.35
CA PRO A 71 0.58 -2.07 12.25
C PRO A 71 -0.82 -1.74 12.77
N THR A 72 -1.40 -0.63 12.33
CA THR A 72 -2.80 -0.29 12.61
C THR A 72 -3.74 -1.15 11.76
N VAL A 73 -3.32 -1.41 10.52
CA VAL A 73 -4.04 -2.24 9.55
C VAL A 73 -3.04 -3.18 8.89
N THR A 74 -3.41 -4.44 8.76
CA THR A 74 -2.68 -5.42 7.93
C THR A 74 -3.58 -5.86 6.78
N LEU A 75 -3.08 -5.70 5.56
CA LEU A 75 -3.71 -6.06 4.31
C LEU A 75 -2.97 -7.28 3.77
N SER A 76 -3.67 -8.37 3.50
CA SER A 76 -3.07 -9.57 2.93
C SER A 76 -3.77 -9.96 1.64
N LEU A 77 -3.01 -10.04 0.55
CA LEU A 77 -3.49 -10.33 -0.80
C LEU A 77 -2.34 -10.84 -1.67
N THR A 78 -2.65 -11.33 -2.87
CA THR A 78 -1.60 -11.70 -3.83
C THR A 78 -0.97 -10.47 -4.46
N ASP A 79 0.29 -10.58 -4.87
CA ASP A 79 1.01 -9.57 -5.65
C ASP A 79 0.18 -9.13 -6.88
N GLU A 80 -0.38 -10.09 -7.61
CA GLU A 80 -1.24 -9.82 -8.77
C GLU A 80 -2.47 -8.96 -8.42
N ASN A 81 -3.17 -9.29 -7.32
CA ASN A 81 -4.35 -8.53 -6.90
C ASN A 81 -3.97 -7.14 -6.39
N PHE A 82 -2.81 -7.01 -5.73
CA PHE A 82 -2.28 -5.71 -5.33
C PHE A 82 -1.93 -4.87 -6.56
N GLY A 83 -1.24 -5.43 -7.55
CA GLY A 83 -0.97 -4.77 -8.83
C GLY A 83 -2.26 -4.28 -9.51
N LYS A 84 -3.29 -5.13 -9.63
CA LYS A 84 -4.59 -4.70 -10.17
C LYS A 84 -5.26 -3.59 -9.35
N LEU A 85 -5.15 -3.64 -8.03
CA LEU A 85 -5.69 -2.61 -7.14
C LEU A 85 -4.95 -1.29 -7.34
N VAL A 86 -3.62 -1.31 -7.42
CA VAL A 86 -2.78 -0.15 -7.72
C VAL A 86 -3.01 0.35 -9.15
N GLU A 87 -3.36 -0.49 -10.11
CA GLU A 87 -3.69 -0.01 -11.46
C GLU A 87 -5.12 0.52 -11.58
N GLY A 88 -5.96 0.32 -10.55
CA GLY A 88 -7.39 0.63 -10.61
C GLY A 88 -8.21 -0.39 -11.42
N LYS A 89 -7.62 -1.52 -11.79
CA LYS A 89 -8.28 -2.64 -12.49
C LYS A 89 -9.01 -3.59 -11.53
N ALA A 90 -8.80 -3.46 -10.23
CA ALA A 90 -9.55 -4.16 -9.20
C ALA A 90 -10.08 -3.18 -8.15
N ASN A 91 -11.23 -3.52 -7.56
CA ASN A 91 -11.85 -2.76 -6.49
C ASN A 91 -11.58 -3.44 -5.14
N ALA A 92 -11.08 -2.68 -4.16
CA ALA A 92 -10.69 -3.18 -2.85
C ALA A 92 -11.86 -3.84 -2.08
N GLN A 93 -13.06 -3.26 -2.16
CA GLN A 93 -14.25 -3.79 -1.49
C GLN A 93 -14.65 -5.15 -2.08
N LYS A 94 -14.63 -5.28 -3.41
CA LYS A 94 -14.90 -6.56 -4.09
C LYS A 94 -13.86 -7.64 -3.74
N LEU A 95 -12.58 -7.28 -3.70
CA LEU A 95 -11.52 -8.21 -3.29
C LEU A 95 -11.72 -8.65 -1.83
N PHE A 96 -12.12 -7.74 -0.94
CA PHE A 96 -12.39 -8.05 0.46
C PHE A 96 -13.58 -8.98 0.63
N MET A 97 -14.73 -8.64 0.03
CA MET A 97 -15.93 -9.47 0.08
C MET A 97 -15.70 -10.86 -0.55
N GLY A 98 -14.87 -10.94 -1.59
CA GLY A 98 -14.48 -12.19 -2.24
C GLY A 98 -13.36 -12.97 -1.54
N GLY A 99 -12.89 -12.52 -0.37
CA GLY A 99 -11.83 -13.18 0.41
C GLY A 99 -10.42 -13.11 -0.18
N LYS A 100 -10.23 -12.37 -1.29
CA LYS A 100 -8.95 -12.17 -1.98
C LYS A 100 -8.09 -11.08 -1.34
N LEU A 101 -8.72 -10.16 -0.62
CA LEU A 101 -8.08 -9.23 0.30
C LEU A 101 -8.56 -9.58 1.71
N LYS A 102 -7.62 -9.89 2.61
CA LYS A 102 -7.90 -10.03 4.03
C LYS A 102 -7.44 -8.77 4.74
N VAL A 103 -8.24 -8.29 5.67
CA VAL A 103 -7.93 -7.10 6.49
C VAL A 103 -7.94 -7.52 7.95
N LYS A 104 -6.88 -7.16 8.69
CA LYS A 104 -6.81 -7.26 10.16
C LYS A 104 -6.54 -5.88 10.75
N GLY A 105 -7.02 -5.64 11.97
CA GLY A 105 -6.87 -4.35 12.66
C GLY A 105 -8.05 -3.41 12.39
N ASP A 106 -7.77 -2.11 12.28
CA ASP A 106 -8.81 -1.08 12.13
C ASP A 106 -9.36 -1.02 10.69
N VAL A 107 -10.50 -1.67 10.47
CA VAL A 107 -11.17 -1.72 9.16
C VAL A 107 -11.60 -0.34 8.68
N MET A 108 -11.99 0.57 9.58
CA MET A 108 -12.36 1.93 9.18
C MET A 108 -11.16 2.68 8.61
N LYS A 109 -9.99 2.55 9.24
CA LYS A 109 -8.75 3.12 8.68
C LYS A 109 -8.33 2.43 7.39
N ALA A 110 -8.59 1.13 7.22
CA ALA A 110 -8.33 0.43 5.96
C ALA A 110 -9.03 1.10 4.76
N THR A 111 -10.24 1.63 4.94
CA THR A 111 -10.97 2.34 3.87
C THR A 111 -10.29 3.62 3.41
N LYS A 112 -9.49 4.27 4.28
CA LYS A 112 -8.76 5.51 3.97
C LYS A 112 -7.61 5.29 3.00
N LEU A 113 -7.15 4.06 2.83
CA LEU A 113 -6.04 3.76 1.93
C LEU A 113 -6.41 3.91 0.45
N THR A 114 -7.66 3.62 0.08
CA THR A 114 -8.11 3.65 -1.33
C THR A 114 -7.86 5.01 -2.00
N PRO A 115 -8.36 6.15 -1.46
CA PRO A 115 -8.11 7.45 -2.08
C PRO A 115 -6.63 7.85 -2.11
N ILE A 116 -5.83 7.39 -1.14
CA ILE A 116 -4.39 7.65 -1.09
C ILE A 116 -3.67 6.92 -2.24
N LEU A 117 -4.01 5.65 -2.47
CA LEU A 117 -3.49 4.88 -3.60
C LEU A 117 -3.93 5.48 -4.93
N ASP A 118 -5.19 5.90 -5.06
CA ASP A 118 -5.69 6.51 -6.30
C ASP A 118 -4.94 7.81 -6.65
N LYS A 119 -4.62 8.63 -5.65
CA LYS A 119 -3.83 9.85 -5.86
C LYS A 119 -2.38 9.58 -6.27
N ALA A 120 -1.74 8.57 -5.67
CA ALA A 120 -0.39 8.16 -6.04
C ALA A 120 -0.30 7.67 -7.50
N LYS A 121 -1.35 7.01 -8.01
CA LYS A 121 -1.44 6.57 -9.42
C LYS A 121 -1.45 7.72 -10.41
N VAL A 122 -2.19 8.79 -10.12
CA VAL A 122 -2.38 9.93 -11.04
C VAL A 122 -1.05 10.62 -11.31
N LYS A 123 -0.19 10.73 -10.29
CA LYS A 123 1.12 11.39 -10.43
C LYS A 123 2.19 10.52 -11.08
N ALA A 124 2.09 9.20 -10.98
CA ALA A 124 3.02 8.29 -11.66
C ALA A 124 2.79 8.19 -13.18
N LYS A 125 1.65 8.69 -13.67
CA LYS A 125 1.27 8.70 -15.11
C LYS A 125 1.45 10.08 -15.78
N LEU A 126 1.79 11.12 -15.02
CA LEU A 126 2.02 12.49 -15.49
C LEU A 126 3.52 12.79 -15.45
#